data_AF-A0AAD3TCS3-F1
#
_entry.id   AF-A0AAD3TCS3-F1
#
_cell.length_a   1.000
_cell.length_b   1.000
_cell.length_c   1.000
_cell.angle_alpha   90.00
_cell.angle_beta   90.00
_cell.angle_gamma   90.00
#
_symmetry.space_group_name_H-M   'P 1'
#
loop_
_entity.id
_entity.type
_entity.pdbx_description
1 polymer ?
#
loop_
_entity_poly.entity_id
_entity_poly.type
_entity_poly.pdbx_seq_one_letter_code
_entity_poly.pdbx_strand_id
1 'polypeptide(L)'
;MDNGRQGSEDMDLNTERCRTPTCDGCRIPATLVCPPPPRKKKAYSKNPDPPKNGYFQPPYFETVFFPPHRTEASGRLCPRC
;
A
#
# COMPACT_ATOMS: atom_id res chain seq x y z
N MET A 1 55.02 27.22 -18.55
CA MET A 1 53.92 27.97 -17.91
C MET A 1 52.74 27.02 -17.90
N ASP A 2 52.53 26.39 -16.74
CA ASP A 2 51.42 25.46 -16.52
C ASP A 2 50.12 26.26 -16.43
N ASN A 3 49.12 25.86 -17.22
CA ASN A 3 47.83 26.53 -17.33
C ASN A 3 46.96 26.16 -16.11
N GLY A 4 46.73 27.14 -15.24
CA GLY A 4 45.85 27.02 -14.08
C GLY A 4 44.38 26.82 -14.47
N ARG A 5 43.83 25.72 -13.96
CA ARG A 5 42.46 25.20 -14.10
C ARG A 5 41.38 26.13 -13.50
N GLN A 6 40.38 26.43 -14.34
CA GLN A 6 38.95 26.68 -14.14
C GLN A 6 38.37 26.91 -12.71
N GLY A 7 37.41 27.84 -12.62
CA GLY A 7 36.30 27.78 -11.65
C GLY A 7 35.18 28.77 -11.99
N SER A 8 34.00 28.25 -12.32
CA SER A 8 32.75 28.96 -12.61
C SER A 8 32.18 29.66 -11.38
N GLU A 9 31.64 30.86 -11.55
CA GLU A 9 30.78 31.53 -10.57
C GLU A 9 29.36 30.94 -10.72
N ASP A 10 29.13 29.82 -10.04
CA ASP A 10 27.83 29.16 -9.99
C ASP A 10 26.84 29.97 -9.14
N MET A 11 25.70 30.30 -9.74
CA MET A 11 24.54 30.93 -9.12
C MET A 11 24.13 30.20 -7.82
N ASP A 12 24.32 30.85 -6.67
CA ASP A 12 23.91 30.34 -5.35
C ASP A 12 22.39 30.38 -5.21
N LEU A 13 21.78 29.33 -5.73
CA LEU A 13 20.39 28.94 -5.58
C LEU A 13 20.05 28.82 -4.10
N ASN A 14 19.39 29.82 -3.51
CA ASN A 14 18.43 29.61 -2.41
C ASN A 14 18.92 28.55 -1.39
N THR A 15 20.14 28.70 -0.88
CA THR A 15 20.77 27.77 0.08
C THR A 15 20.20 27.93 1.48
N GLU A 16 19.07 28.63 1.63
CA GLU A 16 18.19 28.46 2.77
C GLU A 16 17.39 27.16 2.60
N ARG A 17 18.10 26.04 2.76
CA ARG A 17 17.49 24.73 2.94
C ARG A 17 16.43 24.88 4.04
N CYS A 18 15.16 24.70 3.71
CA CYS A 18 14.09 24.62 4.71
C CYS A 18 14.50 23.61 5.79
N ARG A 19 14.77 24.10 6.99
CA ARG A 19 15.19 23.29 8.14
C ARG A 19 14.11 23.34 9.19
N THR A 20 13.78 22.17 9.75
CA THR A 20 12.93 22.09 10.92
C THR A 20 13.59 22.87 12.07
N PRO A 21 12.89 23.84 12.68
CA PRO A 21 13.46 24.59 13.81
C PRO A 21 13.64 23.64 15.00
N THR A 22 14.87 23.53 15.49
CA THR A 22 15.25 22.62 16.59
C THR A 22 15.26 23.29 17.96
N CYS A 23 14.89 24.58 18.02
CA CYS A 23 14.87 25.36 19.26
C CYS A 23 13.81 24.83 20.24
N ASP A 24 14.05 24.93 21.55
CA ASP A 24 13.11 24.41 22.55
C ASP A 24 11.73 25.10 22.50
N GLY A 25 11.70 26.41 22.20
CA GLY A 25 10.44 27.15 22.00
C GLY A 25 9.66 26.75 20.74
N CYS A 26 10.32 26.03 19.82
CA CYS A 26 9.77 25.55 18.56
C CYS A 26 9.29 24.09 18.68
N ARG A 27 9.62 23.40 19.77
CA ARG A 27 9.34 21.98 19.99
C ARG A 27 7.89 21.78 20.43
N ILE A 28 7.17 20.90 19.74
CA ILE A 28 5.83 20.49 20.16
C ILE A 28 5.95 19.82 21.54
N PRO A 29 5.12 20.20 22.54
CA PRO A 29 5.15 19.59 23.86
C PRO A 29 5.00 18.06 23.78
N ALA A 30 5.96 17.33 24.35
CA ALA A 30 5.99 15.87 24.32
C ALA A 30 4.93 15.22 25.24
N THR A 31 4.29 16.00 26.11
CA THR A 31 3.54 15.51 27.27
C THR A 31 2.04 15.63 27.11
N LEU A 32 1.50 15.26 25.96
CA LEU A 32 0.09 14.87 25.90
C LEU A 32 0.04 13.37 26.13
N VAL A 33 -0.40 12.97 27.33
CA VAL A 33 -0.77 11.56 27.58
C VAL A 33 -1.85 11.23 26.57
N CYS A 34 -1.55 10.33 25.63
CA CYS A 34 -2.54 9.88 24.66
C CYS A 34 -3.79 9.43 25.42
N PRO A 35 -5.00 9.87 25.02
CA PRO A 35 -6.20 9.35 25.64
C PRO A 35 -6.19 7.82 25.53
N PRO A 36 -6.80 7.11 26.50
CA PRO A 36 -6.87 5.66 26.43
C PRO A 36 -7.52 5.23 25.12
N PRO A 37 -7.09 4.10 24.53
CA PRO A 37 -7.61 3.64 23.25
C PRO A 37 -9.13 3.45 23.33
N PRO A 38 -9.88 3.81 22.27
CA PRO A 38 -11.31 3.61 22.24
C PRO A 38 -11.65 2.13 22.44
N ARG A 39 -12.63 1.85 23.30
CA ARG A 39 -13.06 0.49 23.59
C ARG A 39 -13.72 -0.11 22.34
N LYS A 40 -13.20 -1.24 21.85
CA LYS A 40 -13.86 -2.02 20.79
C LYS A 40 -15.25 -2.41 21.29
N LYS A 41 -16.30 -2.09 20.52
CA LYS A 41 -17.65 -2.59 20.79
C LYS A 41 -17.61 -4.12 20.72
N LYS A 42 -18.33 -4.79 21.63
CA LYS A 42 -18.50 -6.24 21.55
C LYS A 42 -19.08 -6.54 20.17
N ALA A 43 -18.40 -7.40 19.41
CA ALA A 43 -18.96 -7.89 18.16
C ALA A 43 -20.24 -8.65 18.54
N TYR A 44 -21.39 -8.10 18.19
CA TYR A 44 -22.61 -8.90 18.18
C TYR A 44 -22.47 -9.77 16.94
N SER A 45 -21.93 -10.97 17.13
CA SER A 45 -21.91 -12.02 16.10
C SER A 45 -23.34 -12.51 15.88
N LYS A 46 -24.22 -11.64 15.40
CA LYS A 46 -25.23 -12.10 14.47
C LYS A 46 -24.46 -12.34 13.19
N ASN A 47 -24.20 -13.60 12.88
CA ASN A 47 -23.97 -13.97 11.50
C ASN A 47 -25.28 -13.59 10.80
N PRO A 48 -25.33 -12.49 10.02
CA PRO A 48 -26.53 -12.24 9.24
C PRO A 48 -26.71 -13.44 8.31
N ASP A 49 -27.97 -13.84 8.11
CA ASP A 49 -28.27 -14.76 7.03
C ASP A 49 -27.66 -14.21 5.73
N PRO A 50 -27.17 -15.08 4.83
CA PRO A 50 -26.67 -14.63 3.54
C PRO A 50 -27.74 -13.78 2.84
N PRO A 51 -27.34 -12.79 2.02
CA PRO A 51 -28.31 -11.99 1.26
C PRO A 51 -29.27 -12.90 0.48
N LYS A 52 -30.55 -12.52 0.40
CA LYS A 52 -31.62 -13.33 -0.22
C LYS A 52 -31.30 -13.79 -1.64
N ASN A 53 -30.52 -12.99 -2.35
CA ASN A 53 -30.12 -13.12 -3.73
C ASN A 53 -28.68 -13.65 -3.87
N GLY A 54 -28.14 -14.25 -2.80
CA GLY A 54 -26.75 -14.67 -2.73
C GLY A 54 -25.79 -13.48 -2.60
N TYR A 55 -24.53 -13.80 -2.36
CA TYR A 55 -23.48 -12.79 -2.47
C TYR A 55 -23.30 -12.40 -3.94
N PHE A 56 -22.59 -11.30 -4.19
CA PHE A 56 -22.21 -10.90 -5.54
C PHE A 56 -21.60 -12.10 -6.27
N GLN A 57 -22.34 -12.61 -7.26
CA GLN A 57 -21.85 -13.60 -8.21
C GLN A 57 -21.38 -12.80 -9.41
N PRO A 58 -20.09 -12.40 -9.47
CA PRO A 58 -19.58 -11.84 -10.69
C PRO A 58 -19.82 -12.88 -11.79
N PRO A 59 -20.52 -12.53 -12.89
CA PRO A 59 -20.34 -13.31 -14.09
C PRO A 59 -18.82 -13.33 -14.37
N TYR A 60 -18.30 -14.35 -15.07
CA TYR A 60 -16.90 -14.43 -15.51
C TYR A 60 -15.75 -14.67 -14.50
N PHE A 61 -15.96 -14.93 -13.19
CA PHE A 61 -14.82 -15.35 -12.33
C PHE A 61 -14.22 -16.68 -12.80
N GLU A 62 -15.08 -17.61 -13.23
CA GLU A 62 -14.62 -18.93 -13.64
C GLU A 62 -13.71 -18.89 -14.87
N THR A 63 -13.94 -17.96 -15.81
CA THR A 63 -13.14 -17.86 -17.04
C THR A 63 -11.83 -17.11 -16.85
N VAL A 64 -11.75 -16.19 -15.88
CA VAL A 64 -10.52 -15.43 -15.58
C VAL A 64 -9.58 -16.25 -14.71
N PHE A 65 -10.11 -17.00 -13.73
CA PHE A 65 -9.30 -17.73 -12.76
C PHE A 65 -9.15 -19.23 -13.07
N PHE A 66 -10.05 -19.80 -13.89
CA PHE A 66 -9.94 -21.17 -14.38
C PHE A 66 -9.93 -21.17 -15.92
N PRO A 67 -8.82 -20.75 -16.55
CA PRO A 67 -8.67 -20.93 -18.00
C PRO A 67 -8.81 -22.43 -18.32
N PRO A 68 -9.41 -22.81 -19.46
CA PRO A 68 -9.49 -24.21 -19.85
C PRO A 68 -8.08 -24.80 -19.83
N HIS A 69 -7.91 -25.92 -19.12
CA HIS A 69 -6.67 -26.69 -19.19
C HIS A 69 -6.40 -26.94 -20.67
N ARG A 70 -5.27 -26.44 -21.18
CA ARG A 70 -4.83 -26.74 -22.53
C ARG A 70 -4.58 -28.24 -22.60
N THR A 71 -5.58 -29.01 -22.99
CA THR A 71 -5.36 -30.36 -23.48
C THR A 71 -4.73 -30.19 -24.84
N GLU A 72 -3.40 -30.24 -24.90
CA GLU A 72 -2.75 -30.62 -26.14
C GLU A 72 -3.33 -31.97 -26.52
N ALA A 73 -4.10 -31.98 -27.61
CA ALA A 73 -4.68 -33.17 -28.15
C ALA A 73 -3.55 -34.05 -28.69
N SER A 74 -2.98 -34.88 -27.82
CA SER A 74 -2.51 -36.23 -28.11
C SER A 74 -1.84 -36.79 -26.85
N GLY A 75 -2.47 -37.79 -26.23
CA GLY A 75 -1.80 -38.64 -25.25
C GLY A 75 -2.50 -38.79 -23.91
N ARG A 76 -3.46 -39.72 -23.88
CA ARG A 76 -3.92 -40.48 -22.69
C ARG A 76 -4.69 -39.69 -21.62
N LEU A 77 -6.01 -39.79 -21.73
CA LEU A 77 -6.99 -39.55 -20.66
C LEU A 77 -6.63 -40.34 -19.39
N CYS A 78 -6.36 -39.66 -18.27
CA CYS A 78 -6.46 -40.27 -16.93
C CYS A 78 -7.92 -40.15 -16.46
N PRO A 79 -8.65 -41.25 -16.26
CA PRO A 79 -9.98 -41.18 -15.68
C PRO A 79 -9.85 -41.09 -14.16
N ARG A 80 -10.57 -40.14 -13.58
CA ARG A 80 -10.72 -39.82 -12.14
C ARG A 80 -9.71 -38.84 -11.55
N CYS A 81 -9.96 -37.57 -11.81
CA CYS A 81 -10.02 -36.55 -10.76
C CYS A 81 -11.43 -35.96 -10.80
#